data_AF-A0A917PAA2-F1
#
_entry.id   AF-A0A917PAA2-F1
#
_cell.length_a   1.000
_cell.length_b   1.000
_cell.length_c   1.000
_cell.angle_alpha   90.00
_cell.angle_beta   90.00
_cell.angle_gamma   90.00
#
_symmetry.space_group_name_H-M   'P 1'
#
loop_
_entity.id
_entity.type
_entity.pdbx_description
1 polymer ?
#
loop_
_entity_poly.entity_id
_entity_poly.type
_entity_poly.pdbx_seq_one_letter_code
_entity_poly.pdbx_strand_id
1 'polypeptide(L)'
;MRLIHTPGPRATLTYVYWNSSPRPVSLYLADPPCGNTQRDVGVLSCNVPPVSRLELGGNRVGVYALRPLQRLLITWSYTPLEVTLDVAGAYGCPESGVLSDEERARYLRSSVQVPLGPDIVAAAHALRGEEMEVLGIARRFFDDLRTRGQYLYPVKDRGAGRMQQTWRGDCGQFSLLFVAYCRACGIPARVVMGTFTSVAQMSPHVWAEFWLDGAGWVPVDVSIGEALTHRATPGSPDPGVVFGHLKPIRFAFSTDVDLPAQDWNAGDLLPAAARRPHRNRWRTVRFEGRPLVWGGEALCGNVPYLQPAYPRFGDLPFLGGAFRPSLIGHWLPGSGDVRLLPLLAFREFSPLPLIVLSVLLILAHDFLSGRAAQVLVTLASLVAALRVGQALTRGFEASLVRAQRYTFWSYVGMLALWTVLCFFGVREVFHLI
;
A
#
# COMPACT_ATOMS: atom_id res chain seq x y z
N MET A 1 26.34 21.02 4.04
CA MET A 1 25.13 20.26 4.45
C MET A 1 25.44 18.78 4.29
N ARG A 2 24.96 17.94 5.20
CA ARG A 2 25.10 16.48 5.09
C ARG A 2 23.87 15.76 5.64
N LEU A 3 23.62 14.55 5.17
CA LEU A 3 22.64 13.67 5.80
C LEU A 3 23.30 12.92 6.96
N ILE A 4 22.66 12.93 8.11
CA ILE A 4 23.03 12.12 9.27
C ILE A 4 22.04 10.96 9.36
N HIS A 5 22.55 9.73 9.34
CA HIS A 5 21.76 8.53 9.51
C HIS A 5 22.02 7.90 10.89
N THR A 6 21.01 7.90 11.75
CA THR A 6 21.08 7.28 13.07
C THR A 6 20.41 5.91 13.03
N PRO A 7 21.16 4.80 13.25
CA PRO A 7 20.59 3.46 13.17
C PRO A 7 19.73 3.13 14.38
N GLY A 8 18.57 2.53 14.14
CA GLY A 8 17.74 1.88 15.15
C GLY A 8 18.11 0.41 15.38
N PRO A 9 17.41 -0.28 16.30
CA PRO A 9 17.61 -1.71 16.51
C PRO A 9 17.20 -2.52 15.28
N ARG A 10 17.90 -3.64 15.04
CA ARG A 10 17.60 -4.55 13.92
C ARG A 10 16.13 -4.99 13.96
N ALA A 11 15.48 -4.94 12.82
CA ALA A 11 14.08 -5.25 12.64
C ALA A 11 13.89 -6.34 11.58
N THR A 12 12.66 -6.84 11.50
CA THR A 12 12.22 -7.76 10.45
C THR A 12 10.88 -7.32 9.88
N LEU A 13 10.69 -7.58 8.60
CA LEU A 13 9.43 -7.36 7.90
C LEU A 13 9.10 -8.61 7.07
N THR A 14 7.94 -9.21 7.33
CA THR A 14 7.46 -10.38 6.59
C THR A 14 6.41 -9.95 5.60
N TYR A 15 6.64 -10.25 4.32
CA TYR A 15 5.67 -10.10 3.25
C TYR A 15 5.00 -11.43 2.93
N VAL A 16 3.67 -11.37 2.75
CA VAL A 16 2.82 -12.50 2.45
C VAL A 16 1.99 -12.18 1.21
N TYR A 17 2.13 -13.02 0.20
CA TYR A 17 1.28 -13.01 -0.98
C TYR A 17 0.60 -14.37 -1.12
N TRP A 18 -0.72 -14.36 -1.26
CA TRP A 18 -1.49 -15.57 -1.54
C TRP A 18 -1.99 -15.50 -2.97
N ASN A 19 -1.50 -16.42 -3.82
CA ASN A 19 -2.10 -16.58 -5.13
C ASN A 19 -3.45 -17.27 -4.97
N SER A 20 -4.49 -16.47 -4.72
CA SER A 20 -5.84 -16.99 -4.66
C SER A 20 -6.35 -17.35 -6.07
N SER A 21 -5.77 -16.83 -7.15
CA SER A 21 -6.23 -17.11 -8.51
C SER A 21 -6.30 -18.62 -8.80
N PRO A 22 -7.30 -19.11 -9.55
CA PRO A 22 -7.34 -20.51 -10.01
C PRO A 22 -6.25 -20.84 -11.04
N ARG A 23 -5.35 -19.89 -11.37
CA ARG A 23 -4.24 -20.05 -12.31
C ARG A 23 -2.92 -19.59 -11.73
N PRO A 24 -1.78 -20.01 -12.32
CA PRO A 24 -0.49 -19.48 -11.95
C PRO A 24 -0.41 -17.95 -12.09
N VAL A 25 0.33 -17.31 -11.19
CA VAL A 25 0.61 -15.87 -11.19
C VAL A 25 2.10 -15.67 -11.19
N SER A 26 2.59 -14.76 -12.04
CA SER A 26 3.97 -14.28 -11.94
C SER A 26 3.98 -13.03 -11.07
N LEU A 27 4.59 -13.09 -9.90
CA LEU A 27 4.68 -11.96 -8.98
C LEU A 27 6.05 -11.30 -9.14
N TYR A 28 6.04 -10.02 -9.52
CA TYR A 28 7.23 -9.17 -9.57
C TYR A 28 7.32 -8.46 -8.22
N LEU A 29 8.20 -8.95 -7.35
CA LEU A 29 8.37 -8.44 -6.00
C LEU A 29 9.67 -7.66 -5.90
N ALA A 30 9.61 -6.42 -5.43
CA ALA A 30 10.82 -5.63 -5.21
C ALA A 30 11.71 -6.27 -4.15
N ASP A 31 13.01 -6.37 -4.45
CA ASP A 31 14.05 -6.66 -3.48
C ASP A 31 14.39 -5.32 -2.79
N PRO A 32 14.04 -5.14 -1.50
CA PRO A 32 14.09 -3.83 -0.86
C PRO A 32 15.51 -3.26 -0.85
N PRO A 33 15.70 -1.98 -1.23
CA PRO A 33 17.04 -1.39 -1.36
C PRO A 33 17.60 -0.94 -0.02
N CYS A 34 18.92 -0.81 0.10
CA CYS A 34 19.51 0.05 1.12
C CYS A 34 19.35 1.51 0.71
N GLY A 35 19.18 2.42 1.67
CA GLY A 35 18.97 3.84 1.41
C GLY A 35 18.71 4.65 2.67
N ASN A 36 18.03 5.78 2.55
CA ASN A 36 17.84 6.72 3.67
C ASN A 36 17.10 6.17 4.89
N THR A 37 16.20 5.21 4.69
CA THR A 37 15.35 4.69 5.78
C THR A 37 15.79 3.33 6.29
N GLN A 38 16.75 2.66 5.62
CA GLN A 38 17.15 1.29 5.96
C GLN A 38 18.53 0.91 5.40
N ARG A 39 19.26 0.07 6.14
CA ARG A 39 20.49 -0.59 5.69
C ARG A 39 20.52 -2.05 6.14
N ASP A 40 21.58 -2.77 5.78
CA ASP A 40 21.79 -4.19 6.14
C ASP A 40 20.59 -5.08 5.74
N VAL A 41 19.95 -4.73 4.62
CA VAL A 41 18.74 -5.41 4.14
C VAL A 41 19.14 -6.78 3.58
N GLY A 42 18.58 -7.83 4.15
CA GLY A 42 18.82 -9.20 3.72
C GLY A 42 17.59 -10.08 3.86
N VAL A 43 17.47 -11.10 3.00
CA VAL A 43 16.43 -12.12 3.13
C VAL A 43 16.79 -13.04 4.28
N LEU A 44 15.96 -13.03 5.33
CA LEU A 44 16.10 -13.92 6.49
C LEU A 44 15.49 -15.30 6.19
N SER A 45 14.33 -15.33 5.53
CA SER A 45 13.68 -16.57 5.10
C SER A 45 12.80 -16.33 3.88
N CYS A 46 12.64 -17.36 3.05
CA CYS A 46 11.73 -17.34 1.92
C CYS A 46 11.27 -18.77 1.61
N ASN A 47 9.95 -19.00 1.53
CA ASN A 47 9.40 -20.34 1.31
C ASN A 47 9.31 -20.74 -0.17
N VAL A 48 9.46 -19.79 -1.10
CA VAL A 48 9.44 -20.03 -2.54
C VAL A 48 10.59 -19.24 -3.15
N PRO A 49 11.62 -19.87 -3.75
CA PRO A 49 12.70 -19.12 -4.38
C PRO A 49 12.20 -18.39 -5.64
N PRO A 50 12.81 -17.25 -6.00
CA PRO A 50 12.50 -16.59 -7.27
C PRO A 50 12.99 -17.43 -8.45
N VAL A 51 12.23 -17.42 -9.55
CA VAL A 51 12.59 -18.10 -10.81
C VAL A 51 13.61 -17.29 -11.62
N SER A 52 13.61 -15.97 -11.46
CA SER A 52 14.59 -15.06 -12.04
C SER A 52 14.68 -13.77 -11.24
N ARG A 53 15.72 -12.97 -11.50
CA ARG A 53 15.87 -11.61 -10.97
C ARG A 53 16.12 -10.65 -12.13
N LEU A 54 15.57 -9.45 -12.00
CA LEU A 54 15.60 -8.40 -13.02
C LEU A 54 15.96 -7.07 -12.36
N GLU A 55 16.42 -6.12 -13.16
CA GLU A 55 16.55 -4.71 -12.77
C GLU A 55 15.46 -3.91 -13.48
N LEU A 56 14.57 -3.26 -12.74
CA LEU A 56 13.46 -2.46 -13.30
C LEU A 56 13.56 -1.01 -12.80
N GLY A 57 14.03 -0.13 -13.69
CA GLY A 57 14.17 1.30 -13.39
C GLY A 57 15.13 1.61 -12.23
N GLY A 58 16.17 0.77 -12.04
CA GLY A 58 17.10 0.86 -10.92
C GLY A 58 16.64 0.14 -9.65
N ASN A 59 15.58 -0.69 -9.74
CA ASN A 59 15.13 -1.53 -8.64
C ASN A 59 15.41 -3.00 -8.96
N ARG A 60 16.02 -3.72 -8.02
CA ARG A 60 16.10 -5.18 -8.07
C ARG A 60 14.73 -5.79 -7.84
N VAL A 61 14.36 -6.76 -8.66
CA VAL A 61 13.05 -7.41 -8.61
C VAL A 61 13.21 -8.92 -8.72
N GLY A 62 12.71 -9.65 -7.73
CA GLY A 62 12.54 -11.09 -7.79
C GLY A 62 11.24 -11.45 -8.51
N VAL A 63 11.32 -12.36 -9.48
CA VAL A 63 10.15 -12.91 -10.17
C VAL A 63 9.79 -14.25 -9.55
N TYR A 64 8.55 -14.40 -9.09
CA TYR A 64 8.06 -15.62 -8.44
C TYR A 64 6.91 -16.22 -9.25
N ALA A 65 7.04 -17.48 -9.66
CA ALA A 65 5.96 -18.21 -10.32
C ALA A 65 5.15 -18.98 -9.26
N LEU A 66 3.95 -18.50 -8.95
CA LEU A 66 3.10 -19.05 -7.90
C LEU A 66 1.95 -19.85 -8.50
N ARG A 67 1.82 -21.13 -8.12
CA ARG A 67 0.69 -22.00 -8.47
C ARG A 67 -0.61 -21.52 -7.80
N PRO A 68 -1.79 -21.95 -8.29
CA PRO A 68 -3.05 -21.70 -7.59
C PRO A 68 -2.98 -22.10 -6.11
N LEU A 69 -3.53 -21.25 -5.26
CA LEU A 69 -3.56 -21.37 -3.80
C LEU A 69 -2.19 -21.37 -3.09
N GLN A 70 -1.09 -21.24 -3.83
CA GLN A 70 0.25 -21.16 -3.24
C GLN A 70 0.45 -19.83 -2.52
N ARG A 71 1.13 -19.88 -1.38
CA ARG A 71 1.52 -18.70 -0.61
C ARG A 71 3.03 -18.46 -0.77
N LEU A 72 3.39 -17.22 -1.04
CA LEU A 72 4.75 -16.70 -0.88
C LEU A 72 4.82 -16.01 0.48
N LEU A 73 5.79 -16.41 1.29
CA LEU A 73 6.19 -15.81 2.54
C LEU A 73 7.68 -15.51 2.43
N ILE A 74 8.04 -14.24 2.56
CA ILE A 74 9.42 -13.78 2.57
C ILE A 74 9.61 -12.81 3.73
N THR A 75 10.63 -13.07 4.55
CA THR A 75 10.99 -12.23 5.68
C THR A 75 12.32 -11.57 5.38
N TRP A 76 12.35 -10.24 5.41
CA TRP A 76 13.59 -9.48 5.39
C TRP A 76 14.01 -9.11 6.80
N SER A 77 15.31 -9.11 7.04
CA SER A 77 15.93 -8.42 8.16
C SER A 77 16.59 -7.15 7.66
N TYR A 78 16.53 -6.09 8.46
CA TYR A 78 17.09 -4.79 8.12
C TYR A 78 17.37 -3.97 9.38
N THR A 79 18.19 -2.92 9.24
CA THR A 79 18.43 -1.90 10.26
C THR A 79 17.66 -0.63 9.85
N PRO A 80 16.57 -0.24 10.54
CA PRO A 80 15.88 1.02 10.25
C PRO A 80 16.78 2.21 10.55
N LEU A 81 16.66 3.28 9.75
CA LEU A 81 17.44 4.50 9.90
C LEU A 81 16.52 5.69 10.16
N GLU A 82 16.89 6.50 11.15
CA GLU A 82 16.48 7.88 11.23
C GLU A 82 17.41 8.69 10.34
N VAL A 83 16.87 9.60 9.55
CA VAL A 83 17.65 10.47 8.67
C VAL A 83 17.32 11.91 8.98
N THR A 84 18.35 12.75 9.08
CA THR A 84 18.21 14.20 9.31
C THR A 84 19.22 14.94 8.45
N LEU A 85 18.76 15.96 7.72
CA LEU A 85 19.62 16.91 7.01
C LEU A 85 20.21 17.91 8.01
N ASP A 86 21.52 17.84 8.20
CA ASP A 86 22.28 18.78 9.01
C ASP A 86 22.80 19.93 8.14
N VAL A 87 22.34 21.13 8.50
CA VAL A 87 22.64 22.38 7.81
C VAL A 87 23.81 23.14 8.48
N ALA A 88 24.25 22.72 9.67
CA ALA A 88 24.97 23.57 10.61
C ALA A 88 26.48 23.30 10.83
N GLY A 89 27.14 22.29 10.25
CA GLY A 89 28.56 22.10 10.61
C GLY A 89 29.43 21.13 9.82
N ALA A 90 30.71 21.50 9.76
CA ALA A 90 31.86 20.84 9.17
C ALA A 90 32.33 19.56 9.91
N TYR A 91 33.29 18.87 9.28
CA TYR A 91 34.04 17.66 9.64
C TYR A 91 33.47 16.31 9.11
N GLY A 92 34.36 15.58 8.39
CA GLY A 92 34.15 14.46 7.44
C GLY A 92 33.38 13.24 7.96
N CYS A 93 33.01 12.24 7.15
CA CYS A 93 33.66 11.62 5.98
C CYS A 93 32.56 11.04 5.01
N PRO A 94 32.88 10.23 3.97
CA PRO A 94 32.93 10.62 2.56
C PRO A 94 31.78 10.05 1.68
N GLU A 95 31.74 10.51 0.42
CA GLU A 95 30.94 10.00 -0.72
C GLU A 95 29.43 10.32 -0.75
N SER A 96 29.08 11.60 -0.90
CA SER A 96 27.90 11.91 -1.72
C SER A 96 28.33 11.82 -3.19
N GLY A 97 28.09 10.66 -3.81
CA GLY A 97 28.45 10.42 -5.21
C GLY A 97 27.78 11.44 -6.13
N VAL A 98 28.44 11.86 -7.21
CA VAL A 98 27.77 12.59 -8.29
C VAL A 98 26.81 11.63 -8.98
N LEU A 99 25.55 12.01 -9.21
CA LEU A 99 24.64 11.20 -10.03
C LEU A 99 25.27 10.98 -11.40
N SER A 100 25.27 9.74 -11.87
CA SER A 100 25.62 9.46 -13.26
C SER A 100 24.66 10.22 -14.20
N ASP A 101 25.11 10.53 -15.42
CA ASP A 101 24.26 11.22 -16.39
C ASP A 101 22.96 10.45 -16.67
N GLU A 102 23.02 9.11 -16.65
CA GLU A 102 21.85 8.24 -16.80
C GLU A 102 20.87 8.35 -15.63
N GLU A 103 21.36 8.34 -14.39
CA GLU A 103 20.51 8.54 -13.20
C GLU A 103 19.93 9.95 -13.15
N ARG A 104 20.73 10.96 -13.50
CA ARG A 104 20.29 12.34 -13.58
C ARG A 104 19.17 12.49 -14.62
N ALA A 105 19.37 11.97 -15.83
CA ALA A 105 18.37 11.98 -16.89
C ALA A 105 17.10 11.22 -16.47
N ARG A 106 17.25 10.06 -15.82
CA ARG A 106 16.13 9.29 -15.29
C ARG A 106 15.31 10.12 -14.30
N TYR A 107 15.94 10.71 -13.30
CA TYR A 107 15.24 11.44 -12.25
C TYR A 107 14.87 12.88 -12.61
N LEU A 108 15.15 13.31 -13.84
CA LEU A 108 14.62 14.52 -14.47
C LEU A 108 13.52 14.23 -15.51
N ARG A 109 13.32 12.97 -15.91
CA ARG A 109 12.39 12.63 -16.98
C ARG A 109 10.94 12.95 -16.63
N SER A 110 10.18 13.29 -17.67
CA SER A 110 8.73 13.22 -17.62
C SER A 110 8.26 11.77 -17.75
N SER A 111 7.22 11.41 -17.01
CA SER A 111 6.60 10.08 -17.06
C SER A 111 5.07 10.18 -16.98
N VAL A 112 4.36 9.05 -17.03
CA VAL A 112 2.88 9.06 -17.02
C VAL A 112 2.35 9.61 -15.71
N GLN A 113 2.91 9.20 -14.57
CA GLN A 113 2.48 9.67 -13.25
C GLN A 113 3.15 10.97 -12.83
N VAL A 114 4.24 11.36 -13.49
CA VAL A 114 4.98 12.62 -13.29
C VAL A 114 5.08 13.39 -14.62
N PRO A 115 3.95 13.86 -15.18
CA PRO A 115 3.99 14.64 -16.42
C PRO A 115 4.68 15.98 -16.18
N LEU A 116 5.50 16.44 -17.14
CA LEU A 116 6.09 17.78 -17.16
C LEU A 116 5.37 18.64 -18.20
N GLY A 117 4.04 18.68 -18.12
CA GLY A 117 3.20 19.47 -19.00
C GLY A 117 3.34 20.98 -18.72
N PRO A 118 2.88 21.85 -19.65
CA PRO A 118 3.01 23.30 -19.52
C PRO A 118 2.50 23.86 -18.18
N ASP A 119 1.36 23.35 -17.69
CA ASP A 119 0.75 23.81 -16.43
C ASP A 119 1.61 23.48 -15.19
N ILE A 120 2.25 22.30 -15.16
CA ILE A 120 3.16 21.91 -14.08
C ILE A 120 4.43 22.75 -14.13
N VAL A 121 4.99 22.93 -15.32
CA VAL A 121 6.22 23.70 -15.53
C VAL A 121 6.01 25.17 -15.17
N ALA A 122 4.91 25.78 -15.63
CA ALA A 122 4.56 27.16 -15.31
C ALA A 122 4.34 27.36 -13.80
N ALA A 123 3.59 26.46 -13.14
CA ALA A 123 3.37 26.54 -11.70
C ALA A 123 4.67 26.37 -10.90
N ALA A 124 5.53 25.42 -11.28
CA ALA A 124 6.82 25.20 -10.63
C ALA A 124 7.73 26.44 -10.75
N HIS A 125 7.83 27.04 -11.94
CA HIS A 125 8.63 28.25 -12.15
C HIS A 125 8.05 29.47 -11.41
N ALA A 126 6.73 29.63 -11.38
CA ALA A 126 6.08 30.70 -10.63
C ALA A 126 6.33 30.56 -9.12
N LEU A 127 6.23 29.34 -8.56
CA LEU A 127 6.52 29.04 -7.16
C LEU A 127 8.00 29.22 -6.81
N ARG A 128 8.88 28.79 -7.72
CA ARG A 128 10.33 29.02 -7.59
C ARG A 128 10.62 30.51 -7.49
N GLY A 129 10.05 31.31 -8.39
CA GLY A 129 10.39 32.72 -8.56
C GLY A 129 11.88 32.86 -8.92
N GLU A 130 12.54 33.79 -8.23
CA GLU A 130 13.98 34.09 -8.38
C GLU A 130 14.88 33.17 -7.54
N GLU A 131 14.32 32.23 -6.78
CA GLU A 131 15.12 31.30 -6.00
C GLU A 131 15.97 30.40 -6.92
N MET A 132 17.26 30.32 -6.61
CA MET A 132 18.23 29.55 -7.38
C MET A 132 18.84 28.42 -6.56
N GLU A 133 18.76 28.49 -5.22
CA GLU A 133 19.29 27.45 -4.36
C GLU A 133 18.34 26.24 -4.33
N VAL A 134 18.83 25.05 -4.74
CA VAL A 134 18.04 23.81 -4.80
C VAL A 134 17.26 23.54 -3.51
N LEU A 135 17.87 23.73 -2.34
CA LEU A 135 17.22 23.52 -1.06
C LEU A 135 16.07 24.52 -0.84
N GLY A 136 16.30 25.81 -1.12
CA GLY A 136 15.27 26.85 -1.08
C GLY A 136 14.11 26.58 -2.04
N ILE A 137 14.41 26.18 -3.28
CA ILE A 137 13.39 25.82 -4.28
C ILE A 137 12.53 24.65 -3.77
N ALA A 138 13.17 23.56 -3.34
CA ALA A 138 12.48 22.38 -2.83
C ALA A 138 11.65 22.71 -1.57
N ARG A 139 12.16 23.58 -0.69
CA ARG A 139 11.44 24.02 0.50
C ARG A 139 10.17 24.80 0.15
N ARG A 140 10.23 25.70 -0.83
CA ARG A 140 9.05 26.44 -1.34
C ARG A 140 7.98 25.48 -1.87
N PHE A 141 8.38 24.47 -2.65
CA PHE A 141 7.43 23.47 -3.15
C PHE A 141 6.79 22.67 -2.01
N PHE A 142 7.59 22.21 -1.05
CA PHE A 142 7.08 21.51 0.12
C PHE A 142 6.08 22.36 0.91
N ASP A 143 6.44 23.61 1.21
CA ASP A 143 5.61 24.53 1.99
C ASP A 143 4.29 24.86 1.27
N ASP A 144 4.34 25.06 -0.03
CA ASP A 144 3.18 25.28 -0.87
C ASP A 144 2.22 24.09 -0.88
N LEU A 145 2.76 22.89 -1.12
CA LEU A 145 1.97 21.67 -1.17
C LEU A 145 1.33 21.34 0.18
N ARG A 146 2.07 21.47 1.29
CA ARG A 146 1.54 21.13 2.62
C ARG A 146 0.49 22.12 3.13
N THR A 147 0.44 23.33 2.58
CA THR A 147 -0.49 24.39 3.01
C THR A 147 -1.73 24.44 2.14
N ARG A 148 -1.61 24.22 0.83
CA ARG A 148 -2.74 24.24 -0.12
C ARG A 148 -3.38 22.88 -0.34
N GLY A 149 -2.59 21.82 -0.30
CA GLY A 149 -3.07 20.46 -0.53
C GLY A 149 -3.97 19.98 0.60
N GLN A 150 -4.89 19.08 0.27
CA GLN A 150 -5.79 18.44 1.24
C GLN A 150 -5.69 16.92 1.13
N TYR A 151 -5.44 16.26 2.25
CA TYR A 151 -5.36 14.81 2.26
C TYR A 151 -6.70 14.14 1.93
N LEU A 152 -6.71 13.27 0.92
CA LEU A 152 -7.87 12.52 0.48
C LEU A 152 -7.49 11.08 0.13
N TYR A 153 -8.05 10.12 0.86
CA TYR A 153 -7.93 8.70 0.56
C TYR A 153 -9.30 7.99 0.68
N PRO A 154 -9.66 7.09 -0.26
CA PRO A 154 -8.90 6.70 -1.44
C PRO A 154 -9.02 7.71 -2.59
N VAL A 155 -7.97 7.83 -3.39
CA VAL A 155 -7.99 8.62 -4.64
C VAL A 155 -8.68 7.86 -5.77
N LYS A 156 -9.38 8.58 -6.65
CA LYS A 156 -10.07 8.02 -7.83
C LYS A 156 -9.17 7.92 -9.06
N ASP A 157 -8.15 8.77 -9.14
CA ASP A 157 -7.22 8.91 -10.25
C ASP A 157 -5.87 9.33 -9.69
N ARG A 158 -4.78 8.73 -10.17
CA ARG A 158 -3.42 8.94 -9.65
C ARG A 158 -2.57 9.72 -10.65
N GLY A 159 -1.81 10.69 -10.17
CA GLY A 159 -0.73 11.34 -10.91
C GLY A 159 -0.50 12.78 -10.47
N ALA A 160 0.67 13.34 -10.77
CA ALA A 160 1.01 14.70 -10.40
C ALA A 160 0.05 15.74 -11.00
N GLY A 161 -0.39 15.55 -12.25
CA GLY A 161 -1.38 16.42 -12.89
C GLY A 161 -2.75 16.35 -12.20
N ARG A 162 -3.16 15.17 -11.74
CA ARG A 162 -4.39 15.02 -10.95
C ARG A 162 -4.31 15.69 -9.58
N MET A 163 -3.16 15.58 -8.91
CA MET A 163 -2.91 16.32 -7.68
C MET A 163 -2.97 17.84 -7.92
N GLN A 164 -2.35 18.35 -8.99
CA GLN A 164 -2.32 19.79 -9.29
C GLN A 164 -3.72 20.34 -9.62
N GLN A 165 -4.53 19.59 -10.37
CA GLN A 165 -5.87 20.02 -10.76
C GLN A 165 -6.85 20.08 -9.58
N THR A 166 -6.72 19.14 -8.64
CA THR A 166 -7.72 18.97 -7.58
C THR A 166 -7.27 19.49 -6.22
N TRP A 167 -5.96 19.65 -6.01
CA TRP A 167 -5.33 19.89 -4.71
C TRP A 167 -5.73 18.87 -3.63
N ARG A 168 -6.19 17.69 -4.04
CA ARG A 168 -6.73 16.67 -3.14
C ARG A 168 -6.14 15.32 -3.48
N GLY A 169 -5.45 14.68 -2.54
CA GLY A 169 -4.75 13.44 -2.84
C GLY A 169 -4.24 12.69 -1.62
N ASP A 170 -3.78 11.45 -1.83
CA ASP A 170 -3.13 10.63 -0.82
C ASP A 170 -1.61 10.89 -0.78
N CYS A 171 -0.88 10.20 0.10
CA CYS A 171 0.58 10.33 0.22
C CYS A 171 1.33 10.18 -1.11
N GLY A 172 0.82 9.32 -2.01
CA GLY A 172 1.36 9.17 -3.36
C GLY A 172 1.16 10.42 -4.22
N GLN A 173 -0.04 11.02 -4.22
CA GLN A 173 -0.33 12.24 -4.99
C GLN A 173 0.53 13.44 -4.56
N PHE A 174 0.67 13.65 -3.26
CA PHE A 174 1.54 14.69 -2.71
C PHE A 174 3.00 14.50 -3.15
N SER A 175 3.51 13.28 -3.03
CA SER A 175 4.88 12.94 -3.41
C SER A 175 5.11 13.10 -4.91
N LEU A 176 4.14 12.70 -5.75
CA LEU A 176 4.22 12.83 -7.21
C LEU A 176 4.26 14.29 -7.66
N LEU A 177 3.42 15.16 -7.09
CA LEU A 177 3.43 16.58 -7.47
C LEU A 177 4.68 17.31 -6.98
N PHE A 178 5.17 17.00 -5.78
CA PHE A 178 6.46 17.50 -5.31
C PHE A 178 7.60 17.14 -6.28
N VAL A 179 7.69 15.86 -6.66
CA VAL A 179 8.67 15.38 -7.62
C VAL A 179 8.50 16.06 -8.99
N ALA A 180 7.28 16.25 -9.46
CA ALA A 180 7.01 16.94 -10.73
C ALA A 180 7.52 18.38 -10.73
N TYR A 181 7.29 19.13 -9.63
CA TYR A 181 7.80 20.49 -9.49
C TYR A 181 9.33 20.54 -9.41
N CYS A 182 9.96 19.64 -8.65
CA CYS A 182 11.42 19.52 -8.63
C CYS A 182 11.98 19.26 -10.05
N ARG A 183 11.45 18.27 -10.76
CA ARG A 183 11.90 17.90 -12.11
C ARG A 183 11.70 19.03 -13.12
N ALA A 184 10.58 19.75 -13.04
CA ALA A 184 10.31 20.93 -13.88
C ALA A 184 11.35 22.04 -13.68
N CYS A 185 11.98 22.12 -12.50
CA CYS A 185 13.04 23.08 -12.20
C CYS A 185 14.46 22.50 -12.33
N GLY A 186 14.63 21.34 -12.97
CA GLY A 186 15.95 20.74 -13.19
C GLY A 186 16.55 20.08 -11.94
N ILE A 187 15.75 19.82 -10.90
CA ILE A 187 16.19 19.16 -9.67
C ILE A 187 15.84 17.67 -9.78
N PRO A 188 16.82 16.75 -9.80
CA PRO A 188 16.55 15.32 -9.82
C PRO A 188 15.74 14.91 -8.59
N ALA A 189 14.61 14.25 -8.80
CA ALA A 189 13.71 13.87 -7.73
C ALA A 189 13.02 12.53 -8.03
N ARG A 190 12.68 11.79 -6.99
CA ARG A 190 12.02 10.48 -7.08
C ARG A 190 11.03 10.28 -5.94
N VAL A 191 10.03 9.46 -6.18
CA VAL A 191 9.17 8.95 -5.09
C VAL A 191 9.79 7.70 -4.49
N VAL A 192 9.49 7.42 -3.23
CA VAL A 192 9.87 6.17 -2.57
C VAL A 192 8.61 5.43 -2.18
N MET A 193 8.45 4.23 -2.71
CA MET A 193 7.32 3.35 -2.45
C MET A 193 7.64 2.50 -1.23
N GLY A 194 6.91 2.67 -0.13
CA GLY A 194 7.23 1.99 1.11
C GLY A 194 6.03 1.74 2.01
N THR A 195 6.30 1.62 3.29
CA THR A 195 5.31 1.45 4.35
C THR A 195 5.82 2.06 5.65
N PHE A 196 4.90 2.46 6.51
CA PHE A 196 5.19 2.61 7.92
C PHE A 196 5.35 1.24 8.58
N THR A 197 6.21 1.10 9.58
CA THR A 197 6.53 -0.17 10.25
C THR A 197 6.16 -0.23 11.72
N SER A 198 5.55 0.82 12.26
CA SER A 198 5.10 0.81 13.65
C SER A 198 3.90 -0.12 13.84
N VAL A 199 3.86 -0.82 14.98
CA VAL A 199 2.83 -1.83 15.31
C VAL A 199 1.40 -1.28 15.22
N ALA A 200 1.22 0.03 15.43
CA ALA A 200 -0.07 0.71 15.35
C ALA A 200 -0.45 1.25 13.96
N GLN A 201 0.50 1.37 13.02
CA GLN A 201 0.30 2.09 11.76
C GLN A 201 0.92 1.36 10.57
N MET A 202 0.77 0.04 10.48
CA MET A 202 1.22 -0.69 9.29
C MET A 202 0.33 -0.35 8.09
N SER A 203 0.75 0.65 7.31
CA SER A 203 0.04 1.12 6.13
C SER A 203 1.00 1.44 5.00
N PRO A 204 0.61 1.14 3.74
CA PRO A 204 1.34 1.61 2.57
C PRO A 204 1.55 3.12 2.67
N HIS A 205 2.78 3.55 2.45
CA HIS A 205 3.14 4.95 2.51
C HIS A 205 4.11 5.31 1.40
N VAL A 206 4.00 6.53 0.90
CA VAL A 206 4.83 7.04 -0.19
C VAL A 206 5.34 8.40 0.24
N TRP A 207 6.63 8.64 0.06
CA TRP A 207 7.27 9.93 0.27
C TRP A 207 8.14 10.29 -0.94
N ALA A 208 8.77 11.45 -0.91
CA ALA A 208 9.65 11.91 -1.98
C ALA A 208 11.10 12.04 -1.49
N GLU A 209 12.03 12.00 -2.43
CA GLU A 209 13.43 12.37 -2.24
C GLU A 209 13.85 13.29 -3.39
N PHE A 210 14.65 14.31 -3.10
CA PHE A 210 15.29 15.15 -4.12
C PHE A 210 16.81 15.11 -3.93
N TRP A 211 17.53 15.30 -5.02
CA TRP A 211 18.99 15.29 -5.01
C TRP A 211 19.54 16.67 -4.66
N LEU A 212 20.42 16.71 -3.66
CA LEU A 212 21.19 17.89 -3.29
C LEU A 212 22.68 17.57 -3.41
N ASP A 213 23.38 18.26 -4.31
CA ASP A 213 24.81 18.06 -4.51
C ASP A 213 25.58 18.23 -3.18
N GLY A 214 26.50 17.31 -2.91
CA GLY A 214 27.24 17.28 -1.64
C GLY A 214 26.51 16.61 -0.47
N ALA A 215 25.18 16.51 -0.47
CA ALA A 215 24.41 15.84 0.59
C ALA A 215 23.78 14.51 0.16
N GLY A 216 23.39 14.37 -1.11
CA GLY A 216 22.72 13.19 -1.65
C GLY A 216 21.20 13.32 -1.72
N TRP A 217 20.49 12.19 -1.59
CA TRP A 217 19.02 12.14 -1.62
C TRP A 217 18.42 12.68 -0.33
N VAL A 218 17.92 13.91 -0.33
CA VAL A 218 17.23 14.52 0.82
C VAL A 218 15.77 14.06 0.85
N PRO A 219 15.31 13.43 1.95
CA PRO A 219 13.95 12.94 2.04
C PRO A 219 12.95 14.03 2.42
N VAL A 220 11.73 13.93 1.89
CA VAL A 220 10.63 14.86 2.16
C VAL A 220 9.30 14.10 2.23
N ASP A 221 8.55 14.28 3.31
CA ASP A 221 7.21 13.70 3.47
C ASP A 221 6.14 14.79 3.52
N VAL A 222 5.75 15.27 2.33
CA VAL A 222 4.77 16.35 2.18
C VAL A 222 3.42 16.01 2.81
N SER A 223 3.00 14.74 2.73
CA SER A 223 1.70 14.31 3.23
C SER A 223 1.62 14.33 4.76
N ILE A 224 2.73 14.00 5.44
CA ILE A 224 2.81 14.17 6.89
C ILE A 224 2.96 15.66 7.24
N GLY A 225 3.69 16.44 6.43
CA GLY A 225 3.78 17.89 6.61
C GLY A 225 2.43 18.58 6.55
N GLU A 226 1.57 18.18 5.60
CA GLU A 226 0.18 18.64 5.48
C GLU A 226 -0.62 18.25 6.72
N ALA A 227 -0.57 16.98 7.12
CA ALA A 227 -1.33 16.49 8.27
C ALA A 227 -0.92 17.18 9.57
N LEU A 228 0.37 17.47 9.74
CA LEU A 228 0.90 18.25 10.87
C LEU A 228 0.44 19.71 10.80
N THR A 229 0.44 20.31 9.61
CA THR A 229 -0.02 21.70 9.40
C THR A 229 -1.49 21.86 9.79
N HIS A 230 -2.36 20.94 9.37
CA HIS A 230 -3.79 20.99 9.70
C HIS A 230 -4.14 20.62 11.14
N ARG A 231 -3.24 19.93 11.84
CA ARG A 231 -3.42 19.55 13.26
C ARG A 231 -2.68 20.46 14.22
N ALA A 232 -1.91 21.42 13.70
CA ALA A 232 -1.09 22.31 14.51
C ALA A 232 -1.98 23.18 15.42
N THR A 233 -1.69 23.12 16.71
CA THR A 233 -2.18 24.04 17.75
C THR A 233 -1.03 24.88 18.28
N PRO A 234 -1.28 26.00 18.98
CA PRO A 234 -0.22 26.76 19.64
C PRO A 234 0.68 25.85 20.49
N GLY A 235 1.99 25.85 20.21
CA GLY A 235 2.98 24.99 20.86
C GLY A 235 3.27 23.64 20.16
N SER A 236 2.59 23.33 19.07
CA SER A 236 2.93 22.17 18.24
C SER A 236 4.33 22.31 17.60
N PRO A 237 5.07 21.21 17.39
CA PRO A 237 6.32 21.24 16.63
C PRO A 237 6.09 21.80 15.22
N ASP A 238 7.13 22.40 14.62
CA ASP A 238 7.07 22.89 13.23
C ASP A 238 6.65 21.74 12.29
N PRO A 239 5.52 21.86 11.57
CA PRO A 239 5.12 20.90 10.54
C PRO A 239 6.19 20.67 9.47
N GLY A 240 7.10 21.64 9.27
CA GLY A 240 8.26 21.55 8.39
C GLY A 240 9.36 20.59 8.84
N VAL A 241 9.25 19.98 10.02
CA VAL A 241 10.22 19.00 10.54
C VAL A 241 10.38 17.77 9.63
N VAL A 242 9.42 17.48 8.76
CA VAL A 242 9.51 16.34 7.82
C VAL A 242 10.13 16.68 6.46
N PHE A 243 10.66 17.90 6.32
CA PHE A 243 11.51 18.30 5.21
C PHE A 243 12.97 18.07 5.59
N GLY A 244 13.60 17.07 4.97
CA GLY A 244 14.97 16.65 5.30
C GLY A 244 15.08 15.77 6.54
N HIS A 245 13.97 15.37 7.19
CA HIS A 245 14.02 14.46 8.32
C HIS A 245 12.91 13.40 8.29
N LEU A 246 13.28 12.13 8.50
CA LEU A 246 12.36 11.01 8.64
C LEU A 246 12.75 10.13 9.83
N LYS A 247 11.72 9.75 10.61
CA LYS A 247 11.83 8.83 11.75
C LYS A 247 12.07 7.37 11.30
N PRO A 248 12.71 6.52 12.14
CA PRO A 248 13.07 5.13 11.84
C PRO A 248 11.87 4.16 11.93
N ILE A 249 10.73 4.56 11.38
CA ILE A 249 9.46 3.82 11.37
C ILE A 249 8.98 3.55 9.94
N ARG A 250 9.92 3.52 8.98
CA ARG A 250 9.65 3.35 7.55
C ARG A 250 10.43 2.17 7.00
N PHE A 251 9.87 1.57 5.96
CA PHE A 251 10.54 0.57 5.13
C PHE A 251 10.26 0.88 3.67
N ALA A 252 11.32 1.01 2.88
CA ALA A 252 11.25 1.27 1.45
C ALA A 252 11.26 -0.06 0.68
N PHE A 253 10.34 -0.23 -0.26
CA PHE A 253 10.30 -1.38 -1.15
C PHE A 253 10.98 -1.08 -2.49
N SER A 254 10.67 0.07 -3.07
CA SER A 254 11.23 0.49 -4.36
C SER A 254 11.28 2.02 -4.45
N THR A 255 11.99 2.51 -5.46
CA THR A 255 12.03 3.92 -5.80
C THR A 255 11.48 4.16 -7.20
N ASP A 256 10.91 5.36 -7.37
CA ASP A 256 10.33 5.88 -8.59
C ASP A 256 9.05 5.18 -9.06
N VAL A 257 8.45 5.75 -10.09
CA VAL A 257 7.23 5.27 -10.75
C VAL A 257 7.47 5.10 -12.23
N ASP A 258 6.53 4.45 -12.91
CA ASP A 258 6.57 4.21 -14.35
C ASP A 258 7.89 3.50 -14.72
N LEU A 259 8.14 2.37 -14.06
CA LEU A 259 9.35 1.58 -14.22
C LEU A 259 9.35 0.97 -15.63
N PRO A 260 10.41 1.22 -16.43
CA PRO A 260 10.45 0.82 -17.82
C PRO A 260 10.43 -0.70 -17.95
N ALA A 261 9.54 -1.21 -18.80
CA ALA A 261 9.31 -2.65 -18.96
C ALA A 261 10.28 -3.35 -19.92
N GLN A 262 11.45 -2.77 -20.19
CA GLN A 262 12.39 -3.30 -21.20
C GLN A 262 12.88 -4.71 -20.84
N ASP A 263 12.89 -5.02 -19.53
CA ASP A 263 13.23 -6.33 -18.96
C ASP A 263 11.99 -7.16 -18.57
N TRP A 264 10.79 -6.66 -18.88
CA TRP A 264 9.57 -7.45 -18.81
C TRP A 264 9.56 -8.32 -20.07
N ASN A 265 9.33 -9.63 -19.97
CA ASN A 265 8.97 -10.44 -21.13
C ASN A 265 7.64 -9.91 -21.68
N ALA A 266 7.71 -8.84 -22.48
CA ALA A 266 6.62 -7.96 -22.89
C ALA A 266 5.74 -8.57 -23.99
N GLY A 267 6.00 -9.82 -24.38
CA GLY A 267 5.20 -10.57 -25.34
C GLY A 267 3.77 -10.90 -24.86
N ASP A 268 3.48 -10.77 -23.57
CA ASP A 268 2.27 -11.34 -22.96
C ASP A 268 1.42 -10.34 -22.13
N LEU A 269 1.80 -9.07 -22.09
CA LEU A 269 0.91 -8.05 -21.51
C LEU A 269 0.09 -7.46 -22.63
N LEU A 270 -1.22 -7.40 -22.43
CA LEU A 270 -2.11 -6.88 -23.44
C LEU A 270 -1.77 -5.40 -23.67
N PRO A 271 -1.52 -4.96 -24.92
CA PRO A 271 -1.47 -3.55 -25.24
C PRO A 271 -2.78 -2.89 -24.78
N ALA A 272 -2.74 -1.70 -24.17
CA ALA A 272 -3.93 -0.99 -23.68
C ALA A 272 -5.04 -0.78 -24.75
N ALA A 273 -4.70 -0.97 -26.03
CA ALA A 273 -5.59 -0.91 -27.17
C ALA A 273 -6.42 -2.19 -27.42
N ALA A 274 -6.10 -3.32 -26.78
CA ALA A 274 -6.85 -4.56 -26.88
C ALA A 274 -8.17 -4.45 -26.09
N ARG A 275 -9.14 -3.71 -26.63
CA ARG A 275 -10.50 -3.57 -26.09
C ARG A 275 -11.15 -4.95 -25.93
N ARG A 276 -11.10 -5.52 -24.73
CA ARG A 276 -11.94 -6.68 -24.39
C ARG A 276 -13.33 -6.21 -23.90
N PRO A 277 -14.43 -6.86 -24.32
CA PRO A 277 -15.80 -6.50 -23.94
C PRO A 277 -16.15 -6.72 -22.45
N HIS A 278 -15.16 -6.99 -21.58
CA HIS A 278 -15.36 -7.39 -20.18
C HIS A 278 -14.65 -6.49 -19.16
N ARG A 279 -14.35 -5.23 -19.49
CA ARG A 279 -13.78 -4.23 -18.54
C ARG A 279 -14.52 -4.17 -17.20
N ASN A 280 -15.83 -4.40 -17.20
CA ASN A 280 -16.68 -4.39 -16.01
C ASN A 280 -16.35 -5.48 -14.97
N ARG A 281 -15.46 -6.43 -15.28
CA ARG A 281 -15.07 -7.50 -14.35
C ARG A 281 -13.68 -7.33 -13.74
N TRP A 282 -12.85 -6.39 -14.22
CA TRP A 282 -11.50 -6.16 -13.69
C TRP A 282 -11.44 -4.92 -12.79
N ARG A 283 -10.69 -5.00 -11.68
CA ARG A 283 -10.43 -3.81 -10.87
C ARG A 283 -9.49 -2.87 -11.64
N THR A 284 -10.08 -1.79 -12.13
CA THR A 284 -9.37 -0.75 -12.87
C THR A 284 -8.88 0.33 -11.90
N VAL A 285 -7.62 0.73 -12.05
CA VAL A 285 -7.02 1.90 -11.40
C VAL A 285 -6.82 2.96 -12.48
N ARG A 286 -6.99 4.25 -12.17
CA ARG A 286 -6.74 5.32 -13.15
C ARG A 286 -5.43 6.03 -12.85
N PHE A 287 -4.68 6.32 -13.90
CA PHE A 287 -3.44 7.08 -13.87
C PHE A 287 -3.51 8.20 -14.91
N GLU A 288 -3.47 9.46 -14.48
CA GLU A 288 -3.66 10.64 -15.33
C GLU A 288 -4.89 10.50 -16.26
N GLY A 289 -6.00 9.95 -15.77
CA GLY A 289 -7.22 9.74 -16.56
C GLY A 289 -7.23 8.45 -17.38
N ARG A 290 -6.11 7.74 -17.46
CA ARG A 290 -5.97 6.49 -18.21
C ARG A 290 -6.37 5.32 -17.32
N PRO A 291 -7.41 4.54 -17.68
CA PRO A 291 -7.72 3.31 -16.96
C PRO A 291 -6.63 2.25 -17.21
N LEU A 292 -6.26 1.55 -16.15
CA LEU A 292 -5.32 0.43 -16.14
C LEU A 292 -5.91 -0.74 -15.36
N VAL A 293 -5.92 -1.93 -15.95
CA VAL A 293 -6.20 -3.18 -15.25
C VAL A 293 -4.96 -3.61 -14.47
N TRP A 294 -5.03 -3.49 -13.14
CA TRP A 294 -3.91 -3.85 -12.27
C TRP A 294 -3.53 -5.33 -12.44
N GLY A 295 -2.30 -5.57 -12.89
CA GLY A 295 -1.74 -6.90 -13.13
C GLY A 295 -2.12 -7.56 -14.45
N GLY A 296 -2.83 -6.85 -15.33
CA GLY A 296 -3.15 -7.32 -16.68
C GLY A 296 -2.65 -6.40 -17.80
N GLU A 297 -2.35 -5.13 -17.51
CA GLU A 297 -1.93 -4.14 -18.50
C GLU A 297 -0.68 -3.38 -18.04
N ALA A 298 0.18 -3.01 -19.00
CA ALA A 298 1.26 -2.05 -18.77
C ALA A 298 0.75 -0.61 -18.91
N LEU A 299 1.21 0.29 -18.05
CA LEU A 299 0.90 1.72 -18.14
C LEU A 299 1.82 2.38 -19.16
N CYS A 300 1.38 2.47 -20.42
CA CYS A 300 2.18 2.97 -21.53
C CYS A 300 3.53 2.24 -21.67
N GLY A 301 3.52 0.91 -21.51
CA GLY A 301 4.74 0.10 -21.56
C GLY A 301 5.57 0.14 -20.27
N ASN A 302 5.02 0.61 -19.15
CA ASN A 302 5.71 0.65 -17.85
C ASN A 302 4.94 -0.09 -16.76
N VAL A 303 5.67 -0.60 -15.75
CA VAL A 303 5.09 -1.00 -14.47
C VAL A 303 4.80 0.27 -13.67
N PRO A 304 3.56 0.51 -13.19
CA PRO A 304 3.23 1.76 -12.51
C PRO A 304 4.10 2.04 -11.28
N TYR A 305 4.27 1.04 -10.41
CA TYR A 305 5.10 1.09 -9.20
C TYR A 305 5.17 -0.30 -8.53
N LEU A 306 6.08 -0.47 -7.57
CA LEU A 306 6.20 -1.68 -6.74
C LEU A 306 6.02 -1.34 -5.26
N GLN A 307 4.88 -1.73 -4.67
CA GLN A 307 4.57 -1.49 -3.25
C GLN A 307 3.87 -2.69 -2.58
N PRO A 308 4.59 -3.77 -2.25
CA PRO A 308 5.97 -4.08 -2.68
C PRO A 308 6.04 -4.80 -4.03
N ALA A 309 4.91 -5.21 -4.60
CA ALA A 309 4.87 -6.10 -5.74
C ALA A 309 3.86 -5.68 -6.81
N TYR A 310 4.09 -6.16 -8.02
CA TYR A 310 3.17 -6.10 -9.14
C TYR A 310 2.86 -7.53 -9.62
N PRO A 311 1.64 -8.07 -9.39
CA PRO A 311 1.27 -9.38 -9.88
C PRO A 311 0.96 -9.30 -11.38
N ARG A 312 1.32 -10.34 -12.14
CA ARG A 312 0.91 -10.54 -13.52
C ARG A 312 -0.01 -11.76 -13.60
N PHE A 313 -1.27 -11.49 -13.92
CA PHE A 313 -2.28 -12.49 -14.23
C PHE A 313 -2.23 -12.72 -15.75
N GLY A 314 -2.22 -13.98 -16.21
CA GLY A 314 -2.25 -14.28 -17.66
C GLY A 314 -3.54 -13.81 -18.36
N ASP A 315 -3.77 -14.28 -19.59
CA ASP A 315 -4.76 -13.76 -20.57
C ASP A 315 -6.27 -13.77 -20.22
N LEU A 316 -6.70 -13.95 -18.97
CA LEU A 316 -8.10 -14.32 -18.69
C LEU A 316 -8.86 -13.37 -17.76
N PRO A 317 -10.13 -13.02 -18.10
CA PRO A 317 -10.93 -12.08 -17.34
C PRO A 317 -11.18 -12.58 -15.91
N PHE A 318 -10.93 -11.70 -14.94
CA PHE A 318 -11.33 -11.90 -13.55
C PHE A 318 -12.83 -12.24 -13.50
N LEU A 319 -13.20 -13.37 -12.88
CA LEU A 319 -14.60 -13.73 -12.69
C LEU A 319 -15.15 -12.91 -11.53
N GLY A 320 -16.12 -12.05 -11.82
CA GLY A 320 -16.86 -11.27 -10.83
C GLY A 320 -17.58 -12.19 -9.85
N GLY A 321 -16.92 -12.47 -8.74
CA GLY A 321 -17.41 -13.14 -7.54
C GLY A 321 -16.60 -12.61 -6.37
N ALA A 322 -16.96 -12.95 -5.13
CA ALA A 322 -16.37 -12.47 -3.88
C ALA A 322 -14.88 -12.84 -3.66
N PHE A 323 -14.12 -13.02 -4.73
CA PHE A 323 -12.69 -13.20 -4.75
C PHE A 323 -12.00 -11.84 -4.51
N ARG A 324 -11.21 -11.72 -3.45
CA ARG A 324 -10.44 -10.51 -3.14
C ARG A 324 -8.95 -10.86 -3.11
N PRO A 325 -8.29 -11.08 -4.26
CA PRO A 325 -6.83 -11.20 -4.24
C PRO A 325 -6.28 -9.91 -3.60
N SER A 326 -5.42 -10.06 -2.59
CA SER A 326 -4.62 -8.95 -2.11
C SER A 326 -3.70 -8.54 -3.26
N LEU A 327 -4.12 -7.54 -4.04
CA LEU A 327 -3.47 -7.12 -5.29
C LEU A 327 -1.99 -6.77 -5.13
N ILE A 328 -1.57 -6.52 -3.89
CA ILE A 328 -0.22 -6.16 -3.52
C ILE A 328 0.33 -7.05 -2.39
N GLY A 329 -0.43 -8.04 -1.88
CA GLY A 329 -0.10 -8.79 -0.67
C GLY A 329 -0.28 -7.99 0.63
N HIS A 330 0.23 -8.54 1.73
CA HIS A 330 0.24 -7.92 3.06
C HIS A 330 1.62 -8.07 3.70
N TRP A 331 1.94 -7.24 4.68
CA TRP A 331 3.20 -7.32 5.40
C TRP A 331 3.04 -7.02 6.89
N LEU A 332 3.94 -7.58 7.71
CA LEU A 332 3.89 -7.60 9.18
C LEU A 332 5.28 -7.32 9.77
N PRO A 333 5.40 -6.54 10.87
CA PRO A 333 6.69 -6.28 11.52
C PRO A 333 7.01 -7.34 12.59
N GLY A 334 8.31 -7.58 12.83
CA GLY A 334 8.82 -8.29 14.00
C GLY A 334 8.93 -9.83 13.86
N SER A 335 9.76 -10.41 14.74
CA SER A 335 10.10 -11.84 14.87
C SER A 335 8.94 -12.71 15.38
N GLY A 336 7.71 -12.39 14.99
CA GLY A 336 6.50 -12.98 15.52
C GLY A 336 6.20 -14.32 14.86
N ASP A 337 6.07 -15.35 15.70
CA ASP A 337 5.53 -16.67 15.38
C ASP A 337 4.55 -16.62 14.19
N VAL A 338 4.98 -17.24 13.08
CA VAL A 338 4.20 -17.51 11.86
C VAL A 338 2.87 -18.25 12.21
N ARG A 339 2.75 -18.75 13.44
CA ARG A 339 1.56 -19.38 14.05
C ARG A 339 0.33 -18.46 14.16
N LEU A 340 0.47 -17.13 14.08
CA LEU A 340 -0.67 -16.18 14.10
C LEU A 340 -1.22 -15.83 12.72
N LEU A 341 -0.56 -16.23 11.62
CA LEU A 341 -1.07 -16.04 10.25
C LEU A 341 -2.45 -16.66 9.97
N PRO A 342 -2.83 -17.82 10.55
CA PRO A 342 -4.19 -18.33 10.43
C PRO A 342 -5.24 -17.35 10.96
N LEU A 343 -4.96 -16.64 12.07
CA LEU A 343 -5.90 -15.70 12.70
C LEU A 343 -6.12 -14.43 11.87
N LEU A 344 -5.09 -13.98 11.14
CA LEU A 344 -5.25 -12.89 10.17
C LEU A 344 -5.98 -13.36 8.89
N ALA A 345 -5.79 -14.62 8.47
CA ALA A 345 -6.55 -15.23 7.38
C ALA A 345 -8.03 -15.48 7.76
N PHE A 346 -8.34 -15.69 9.04
CA PHE A 346 -9.73 -15.75 9.53
C PHE A 346 -10.50 -14.45 9.34
N ARG A 347 -9.82 -13.31 9.16
CA ARG A 347 -10.45 -12.02 8.85
C ARG A 347 -11.09 -11.99 7.46
N GLU A 348 -10.72 -12.93 6.58
CA GLU A 348 -11.24 -13.05 5.21
C GLU A 348 -12.31 -14.13 5.06
N PHE A 349 -12.47 -15.02 6.05
CA PHE A 349 -13.56 -15.98 6.09
C PHE A 349 -14.79 -15.33 6.73
N SER A 350 -15.84 -15.11 5.93
CA SER A 350 -17.15 -14.83 6.51
C SER A 350 -17.61 -16.09 7.25
N PRO A 351 -17.98 -16.04 8.55
CA PRO A 351 -18.55 -17.19 9.24
C PRO A 351 -19.97 -17.53 8.77
N LEU A 352 -20.56 -16.68 7.92
CA LEU A 352 -21.94 -16.79 7.44
C LEU A 352 -22.27 -18.16 6.79
N PRO A 353 -21.43 -18.75 5.92
CA PRO A 353 -21.74 -20.04 5.30
C PRO A 353 -21.76 -21.18 6.33
N LEU A 354 -20.89 -21.13 7.34
CA LEU A 354 -20.87 -22.10 8.43
C LEU A 354 -22.10 -21.94 9.33
N ILE A 355 -22.48 -20.71 9.67
CA ILE A 355 -23.71 -20.44 10.44
C ILE A 355 -24.95 -20.92 9.67
N VAL A 356 -25.04 -20.63 8.37
CA VAL A 356 -26.14 -21.09 7.51
C VAL A 356 -26.18 -22.62 7.44
N LEU A 357 -25.03 -23.27 7.25
CA LEU A 357 -24.94 -24.73 7.24
C LEU A 357 -25.38 -25.34 8.58
N SER A 358 -24.94 -24.78 9.71
CA SER A 358 -25.34 -25.22 11.05
C SER A 358 -26.85 -25.10 11.25
N VAL A 359 -27.45 -23.97 10.86
CA VAL A 359 -28.91 -23.77 10.94
C VAL A 359 -29.66 -24.76 10.05
N LEU A 360 -29.18 -24.99 8.82
CA LEU A 360 -29.79 -25.98 7.92
C LEU A 360 -29.72 -27.41 8.46
N LEU A 361 -28.59 -27.77 9.09
CA LEU A 361 -28.42 -29.08 9.73
C LEU A 361 -29.35 -29.26 10.94
N ILE A 362 -29.52 -28.21 11.76
CA ILE A 362 -30.46 -28.23 12.90
C ILE A 362 -31.90 -28.37 12.40
N LEU A 363 -32.30 -27.57 11.40
CA LEU A 363 -33.64 -27.64 10.82
C LEU A 363 -33.90 -29.01 10.17
N ALA A 364 -32.91 -29.58 9.47
CA ALA A 364 -33.01 -30.90 8.86
C ALA A 364 -33.13 -32.01 9.92
N HIS A 365 -32.30 -31.97 10.98
CA HIS A 365 -32.37 -32.91 12.09
C HIS A 365 -33.72 -32.87 12.81
N ASP A 366 -34.23 -31.68 13.12
CA ASP A 366 -35.49 -31.50 13.85
C ASP A 366 -36.70 -31.89 12.99
N PHE A 367 -36.65 -31.63 11.67
CA PHE A 367 -37.66 -32.09 10.72
C PHE A 367 -37.68 -33.61 10.62
N LEU A 368 -36.52 -34.25 10.44
CA LEU A 368 -36.39 -35.71 10.35
C LEU A 368 -36.76 -36.40 11.67
N SER A 369 -36.61 -35.71 12.81
CA SER A 369 -36.98 -36.21 14.13
C SER A 369 -38.44 -35.97 14.52
N GLY A 370 -39.27 -35.41 13.62
CA GLY A 370 -40.68 -35.13 13.87
C GLY A 370 -40.95 -33.97 14.85
N ARG A 371 -39.95 -33.14 15.14
CA ARG A 371 -40.05 -32.03 16.11
C ARG A 371 -40.45 -30.72 15.42
N ALA A 372 -41.63 -30.71 14.78
CA ALA A 372 -42.12 -29.58 14.00
C ALA A 372 -42.21 -28.26 14.79
N ALA A 373 -42.51 -28.32 16.11
CA ALA A 373 -42.51 -27.14 16.97
C ALA A 373 -41.10 -26.52 17.14
N GLN A 374 -40.05 -27.35 17.19
CA GLN A 374 -38.67 -26.91 17.35
C GLN A 374 -38.15 -26.20 16.08
N VAL A 375 -38.60 -26.66 14.92
CA VAL A 375 -38.33 -26.03 13.61
C VAL A 375 -38.90 -24.60 13.58
N LEU A 376 -40.14 -24.41 14.04
CA LEU A 376 -40.78 -23.10 14.10
C LEU A 376 -40.10 -22.14 15.08
N VAL A 377 -39.67 -22.63 16.25
CA VAL A 377 -38.91 -21.85 17.24
C VAL A 377 -37.55 -21.42 16.65
N THR A 378 -36.83 -22.33 16.00
CA THR A 378 -35.53 -22.03 15.37
C THR A 378 -35.66 -20.98 14.26
N LEU A 379 -36.70 -21.07 13.43
CA LEU A 379 -37.01 -20.07 12.41
C LEU A 379 -37.38 -18.71 13.01
N ALA A 380 -38.19 -18.69 14.07
CA ALA A 380 -38.58 -17.45 14.75
C ALA A 380 -37.38 -16.74 15.41
N SER A 381 -36.48 -17.49 16.06
CA SER A 381 -35.24 -16.96 16.62
C SER A 381 -34.31 -16.38 15.55
N LEU A 382 -34.23 -17.02 14.37
CA LEU A 382 -33.45 -16.51 13.24
C LEU A 382 -34.01 -15.18 12.71
N VAL A 383 -35.33 -15.08 12.56
CA VAL A 383 -36.00 -13.83 12.13
C VAL A 383 -35.82 -12.71 13.16
N ALA A 384 -35.90 -13.02 14.46
CA ALA A 384 -35.65 -12.06 15.52
C ALA A 384 -34.20 -11.55 15.51
N ALA A 385 -33.22 -12.44 15.36
CA ALA A 385 -31.81 -12.07 15.25
C ALA A 385 -31.53 -11.20 14.01
N LEU A 386 -32.15 -11.51 12.86
CA LEU A 386 -32.05 -10.69 11.65
C LEU A 386 -32.65 -9.29 11.82
N ARG A 387 -33.79 -9.17 12.51
CA ARG A 387 -34.43 -7.87 12.81
C ARG A 387 -33.61 -7.02 13.78
N VAL A 388 -33.03 -7.63 14.81
CA VAL A 388 -32.10 -6.95 15.75
C VAL A 388 -30.83 -6.50 15.02
N GLY A 389 -30.26 -7.35 14.17
CA GLY A 389 -29.12 -6.98 13.32
C GLY A 389 -29.43 -5.80 12.39
N GLN A 390 -30.61 -5.79 11.76
CA GLN A 390 -31.07 -4.68 10.91
C GLN A 390 -31.30 -3.36 11.70
N ALA A 391 -31.83 -3.44 12.92
CA ALA A 391 -32.03 -2.27 13.78
C ALA A 391 -30.70 -1.67 14.24
N LEU A 392 -29.74 -2.52 14.64
CA LEU A 392 -28.39 -2.09 15.04
C LEU A 392 -27.64 -1.45 13.87
N THR A 393 -27.81 -1.93 12.62
CA THR A 393 -27.20 -1.29 11.45
C THR A 393 -27.74 0.11 11.16
N ARG A 394 -29.04 0.36 11.34
CA ARG A 394 -29.64 1.67 11.06
C ARG A 394 -29.18 2.75 12.02
N GLY A 395 -28.78 2.39 13.25
CA GLY A 395 -28.21 3.33 14.24
C GLY A 395 -26.71 3.58 14.08
N PHE A 396 -25.95 2.63 13.51
CA PHE A 396 -24.48 2.67 13.45
C PHE A 396 -23.89 3.06 12.08
N GLU A 397 -24.70 3.18 11.03
CA GLU A 397 -24.22 3.53 9.68
C GLU A 397 -23.64 4.95 9.57
N ALA A 398 -23.96 5.85 10.49
CA ALA A 398 -23.53 7.25 10.46
C ALA A 398 -22.08 7.50 10.95
N SER A 399 -21.42 6.55 11.63
CA SER A 399 -20.19 6.85 12.40
C SER A 399 -19.05 5.84 12.31
N LEU A 400 -19.19 4.70 11.61
CA LEU A 400 -18.14 3.67 11.54
C LEU A 400 -17.41 3.59 10.19
N VAL A 401 -16.07 3.65 10.24
CA VAL A 401 -15.15 3.37 9.12
C VAL A 401 -15.21 1.87 8.78
N ARG A 402 -15.04 1.54 7.49
CA ARG A 402 -15.23 0.21 6.87
C ARG A 402 -14.60 -0.98 7.61
N ALA A 403 -13.50 -0.76 8.34
CA ALA A 403 -12.80 -1.80 9.11
C ALA A 403 -13.52 -2.21 10.41
N GLN A 404 -14.27 -1.30 11.05
CA GLN A 404 -15.02 -1.59 12.27
C GLN A 404 -16.34 -2.34 11.97
N ARG A 405 -16.88 -2.17 10.76
CA ARG A 405 -18.09 -2.87 10.29
C ARG A 405 -17.89 -4.39 10.28
N TYR A 406 -16.74 -4.87 9.80
CA TYR A 406 -16.46 -6.32 9.74
C TYR A 406 -16.32 -6.95 11.13
N THR A 407 -15.58 -6.30 12.04
CA THR A 407 -15.41 -6.78 13.41
C THR A 407 -16.75 -6.84 14.13
N PHE A 408 -17.60 -5.82 13.97
CA PHE A 408 -18.95 -5.79 14.54
C PHE A 408 -19.81 -6.97 14.07
N TRP A 409 -19.83 -7.27 12.77
CA TRP A 409 -20.60 -8.41 12.24
C TRP A 409 -20.06 -9.77 12.67
N SER A 410 -18.75 -9.91 12.85
CA SER A 410 -18.16 -11.12 13.44
C SER A 410 -18.59 -11.31 14.89
N TYR A 411 -18.62 -10.24 15.69
CA TYR A 411 -19.11 -10.29 17.07
C TYR A 411 -20.61 -10.59 17.15
N VAL A 412 -21.43 -9.97 16.30
CA VAL A 412 -22.88 -10.26 16.22
C VAL A 412 -23.13 -11.70 15.78
N GLY A 413 -22.36 -12.21 14.81
CA GLY A 413 -22.43 -13.60 14.38
C GLY A 413 -22.00 -14.59 15.46
N MET A 414 -20.95 -14.29 16.22
CA MET A 414 -20.53 -15.09 17.37
C MET A 414 -21.54 -15.04 18.52
N LEU A 415 -22.15 -13.88 18.80
CA LEU A 415 -23.20 -13.75 19.82
C LEU A 415 -24.44 -14.56 19.43
N ALA A 416 -24.86 -14.49 18.17
CA ALA A 416 -26.00 -15.27 17.67
C ALA A 416 -25.73 -16.77 17.75
N LEU A 417 -24.51 -17.21 17.39
CA LEU A 417 -24.09 -18.60 17.52
C LEU A 417 -24.03 -19.04 18.99
N TRP A 418 -23.52 -18.18 19.88
CA TRP A 418 -23.47 -18.42 21.33
C TRP A 418 -24.87 -18.54 21.94
N THR A 419 -25.80 -17.65 21.59
CA THR A 419 -27.19 -17.72 22.04
C THR A 419 -27.86 -19.01 21.58
N VAL A 420 -27.61 -19.45 20.35
CA VAL A 420 -28.10 -20.74 19.84
C VAL A 420 -27.49 -21.90 20.63
N LEU A 421 -26.17 -21.94 20.80
CA LEU A 421 -25.48 -23.02 21.53
C LEU A 421 -25.88 -23.11 23.01
N CYS A 422 -26.08 -21.97 23.69
CA CYS A 422 -26.55 -21.93 25.07
C CYS A 422 -28.01 -22.36 25.23
N PHE A 423 -28.89 -22.08 24.25
CA PHE A 423 -30.28 -22.49 24.30
C PHE A 423 -30.47 -24.01 24.11
N PHE A 424 -29.54 -24.66 23.40
CA PHE A 424 -29.56 -26.12 23.14
C PHE A 424 -28.74 -26.95 24.16
N GLY A 425 -28.27 -26.35 25.26
CA GLY A 425 -27.72 -27.09 26.41
C GLY A 425 -26.40 -27.83 26.14
N VAL A 426 -25.62 -27.41 25.15
CA VAL A 426 -24.31 -28.03 24.86
C VAL A 426 -23.27 -27.51 25.86
N ARG A 427 -23.20 -28.12 27.05
CA ARG A 427 -22.24 -27.74 28.12
C ARG A 427 -20.81 -28.30 27.93
N GLU A 428 -20.55 -29.17 26.96
CA GLU A 428 -19.28 -29.94 26.91
C GLU A 428 -18.33 -29.67 25.72
N VAL A 429 -18.46 -28.57 24.98
CA VAL A 429 -17.56 -28.34 23.81
C VAL A 429 -16.29 -27.52 24.15
N PHE A 430 -16.08 -27.10 25.40
CA PHE A 430 -14.93 -26.25 25.77
C PHE A 430 -14.03 -26.83 26.88
N HIS A 431 -13.59 -28.08 26.72
CA HIS A 431 -12.38 -28.55 27.42
C HIS A 431 -11.14 -28.64 26.53
N LEU A 432 -11.20 -28.14 25.29
CA LEU A 432 -10.06 -28.16 24.36
C LEU A 432 -10.08 -26.95 23.39
N ILE A 433 -10.13 -25.72 23.93
CA ILE A 433 -9.61 -24.50 23.26
C ILE A 433 -8.98 -23.62 24.32
#